data_AF-A0A7S2KEW7-F1
#
_entry.id   AF-A0A7S2KEW7-F1
#
_cell.length_a   1.000
_cell.length_b   1.000
_cell.length_c   1.000
_cell.angle_alpha   90.00
_cell.angle_beta   90.00
_cell.angle_gamma   90.00
#
_symmetry.space_group_name_H-M   'P 1'
#
loop_
_entity.id
_entity.type
_entity.pdbx_description
1 polymer ?
#
loop_
_entity_poly.entity_id
_entity_poly.type
_entity_poly.pdbx_seq_one_letter_code
_entity_poly.pdbx_strand_id
1 'polypeptide(L)'
;MSMVSDRSFLRTWKCHAPLLQWILLMSWLFLSSEKKSSTNQSESEYESAQIYFVGKLLWSGKGFDRLLQCQERYRALTGNYFSIDVFGGGPEEELIKSKFRIDAEENNESS
;
A
#
# COMPACT_ATOMS: atom_id res chain seq x y z
N MET A 1 -44.19 -46.56 -27.66
CA MET A 1 -43.15 -45.56 -27.34
C MET A 1 -43.61 -44.21 -27.87
N SER A 2 -44.30 -43.43 -27.03
CA SER A 2 -44.80 -42.11 -27.37
C SER A 2 -43.96 -41.05 -26.66
N MET A 3 -43.48 -40.09 -27.45
CA MET A 3 -42.91 -38.83 -27.00
C MET A 3 -43.89 -38.11 -26.07
N VAL A 4 -43.40 -37.64 -24.93
CA VAL A 4 -44.00 -36.50 -24.23
C VAL A 4 -42.89 -35.46 -24.13
N SER A 5 -43.00 -34.45 -24.99
CA SER A 5 -42.30 -33.18 -24.83
C SER A 5 -42.98 -32.41 -23.71
N ASP A 6 -42.22 -32.03 -22.68
CA ASP A 6 -42.64 -30.97 -21.77
C ASP A 6 -41.61 -29.84 -21.81
N ARG A 7 -41.98 -28.80 -22.56
CA ARG A 7 -41.39 -27.46 -22.53
C ARG A 7 -42.23 -26.64 -21.57
N SER A 8 -41.75 -26.50 -20.35
CA SER A 8 -42.27 -25.54 -19.39
C SER A 8 -41.13 -25.23 -18.40
N PHE A 9 -40.81 -24.01 -18.02
CA PHE A 9 -41.26 -22.70 -18.44
C PHE A 9 -40.30 -21.76 -17.70
N LEU A 10 -39.44 -21.07 -18.44
CA LEU A 10 -38.59 -20.03 -17.88
C LEU A 10 -39.49 -18.94 -17.31
N ARG A 11 -39.67 -18.91 -15.99
CA ARG A 11 -40.28 -17.77 -15.30
C ARG A 11 -39.43 -17.32 -14.10
N THR A 12 -38.74 -16.21 -14.37
CA THR A 12 -38.65 -15.02 -13.51
C THR A 12 -37.93 -15.16 -12.17
N TRP A 13 -36.60 -15.11 -12.25
CA TRP A 13 -35.79 -14.54 -11.18
C TRP A 13 -35.83 -13.03 -11.33
N LYS A 14 -36.77 -12.37 -10.65
CA LYS A 14 -36.84 -10.91 -10.54
C LYS A 14 -36.22 -10.51 -9.20
N CYS A 15 -34.93 -10.77 -9.04
CA CYS A 15 -34.16 -10.28 -7.89
C CYS A 15 -33.60 -8.90 -8.26
N HIS A 16 -34.22 -7.90 -7.66
CA HIS A 16 -33.88 -6.48 -7.66
C HIS A 16 -32.38 -6.30 -7.36
N ALA A 17 -31.62 -5.73 -8.29
CA ALA A 17 -30.18 -5.53 -8.17
C ALA A 17 -29.82 -4.05 -7.98
N PRO A 18 -29.97 -3.47 -6.76
CA PRO A 18 -29.43 -2.15 -6.48
C PRO A 18 -27.95 -2.19 -6.03
N LEU A 19 -27.38 -3.36 -5.71
CA LEU A 19 -26.06 -3.44 -5.05
C LEU A 19 -24.85 -3.41 -6.00
N LEU A 20 -25.00 -3.81 -7.27
CA LEU A 20 -23.87 -3.83 -8.21
C LEU A 20 -23.52 -2.43 -8.75
N GLN A 21 -24.48 -1.50 -8.79
CA GLN A 21 -24.23 -0.14 -9.26
C GLN A 21 -23.41 0.69 -8.26
N TRP A 22 -23.52 0.40 -6.96
CA TRP A 22 -22.75 1.08 -5.90
C TRP A 22 -21.27 0.63 -5.86
N ILE A 23 -20.99 -0.63 -6.19
CA ILE A 23 -19.61 -1.15 -6.24
C ILE A 23 -18.79 -0.43 -7.33
N LEU A 24 -19.39 -0.17 -8.50
CA LEU A 24 -18.72 0.57 -9.57
C LEU A 24 -18.51 2.05 -9.21
N LEU A 25 -19.45 2.66 -8.48
CA LEU A 25 -19.36 4.07 -8.08
C LEU A 25 -18.25 4.31 -7.03
N MET A 26 -18.02 3.33 -6.14
CA MET A 26 -16.92 3.38 -5.15
C MET A 26 -15.54 3.14 -5.78
N SER A 27 -15.46 2.39 -6.87
CA SER A 27 -14.21 2.20 -7.61
C SER A 27 -13.80 3.47 -8.39
N TRP A 28 -14.77 4.23 -8.90
CA TRP A 28 -14.51 5.51 -9.58
C TRP A 28 -14.10 6.63 -8.61
N LEU A 29 -14.65 6.64 -7.39
CA LEU A 29 -14.28 7.62 -6.36
C LEU A 29 -12.86 7.38 -5.79
N PHE A 30 -12.40 6.13 -5.75
CA PHE A 30 -11.06 5.79 -5.26
C PHE A 30 -9.95 6.09 -6.29
N LEU A 31 -10.28 6.20 -7.58
CA LEU A 31 -9.31 6.46 -8.65
C LEU A 31 -9.06 7.95 -8.94
N SER A 32 -9.77 8.87 -8.26
CA SER A 32 -9.72 10.29 -8.59
C SER A 32 -8.95 11.17 -7.59
N SER A 33 -8.15 10.58 -6.70
CA SER A 33 -7.33 11.35 -5.75
C SER A 33 -5.83 11.29 -6.07
N GLU A 34 -5.46 11.63 -7.30
CA GLU A 34 -4.09 12.08 -7.59
C GLU A 34 -3.97 13.55 -7.22
N LYS A 35 -3.50 13.82 -6.00
CA LYS A 35 -3.04 15.17 -5.64
C LYS A 35 -1.65 15.37 -6.24
N LYS A 36 -1.60 16.20 -7.30
CA LYS A 36 -0.41 16.92 -7.74
C LYS A 36 0.23 17.62 -6.54
N SER A 37 1.39 17.15 -6.10
CA SER A 37 2.31 17.97 -5.31
C SER A 37 3.24 18.68 -6.30
N SER A 38 2.95 19.96 -6.52
CA SER A 38 3.78 20.84 -7.33
C SER A 38 4.94 21.35 -6.48
N THR A 39 6.15 20.89 -6.78
CA THR A 39 7.39 21.60 -6.41
C THR A 39 8.23 21.73 -7.67
N ASN A 40 8.44 22.97 -8.09
CA ASN A 40 9.32 23.32 -9.21
C ASN A 40 10.78 23.11 -8.80
N GLN A 41 11.57 22.39 -9.60
CA GLN A 41 12.80 22.91 -10.22
C GLN A 41 13.41 21.86 -11.17
N SER A 42 13.85 22.37 -12.32
CA SER A 42 14.45 21.65 -13.43
C SER A 42 15.97 21.59 -13.29
N GLU A 43 16.54 20.39 -13.27
CA GLU A 43 17.72 19.97 -14.03
C GLU A 43 17.90 18.46 -13.84
N SER A 44 18.40 17.76 -14.87
CA SER A 44 18.24 16.32 -15.09
C SER A 44 18.96 15.43 -14.06
N GLU A 45 18.34 15.24 -12.91
CA GLU A 45 18.63 14.20 -11.93
C GLU A 45 17.53 13.13 -12.06
N TYR A 46 17.89 11.85 -11.98
CA TYR A 46 16.87 10.82 -11.75
C TYR A 46 16.20 11.21 -10.43
N GLU A 47 14.99 11.78 -10.48
CA GLU A 47 14.18 12.08 -9.30
C GLU A 47 14.21 10.82 -8.44
N SER A 48 14.93 10.90 -7.32
CA SER A 48 14.98 9.79 -6.38
C SER A 48 13.55 9.57 -5.93
N ALA A 49 12.96 8.46 -6.39
CA ALA A 49 11.54 8.20 -6.16
C ALA A 49 11.27 8.30 -4.65
N GLN A 50 10.48 9.29 -4.26
CA GLN A 50 10.19 9.54 -2.85
C GLN A 50 9.26 8.44 -2.34
N ILE A 51 9.72 7.66 -1.36
CA ILE A 51 8.99 6.49 -0.85
C ILE A 51 8.28 6.88 0.45
N TYR A 52 7.01 6.47 0.55
CA TYR A 52 6.14 6.80 1.65
C TYR A 52 5.58 5.54 2.32
N PHE A 53 5.53 5.54 3.65
CA PHE A 53 4.76 4.56 4.42
C PHE A 53 3.62 5.27 5.14
N VAL A 54 2.37 4.90 4.84
CA VAL A 54 1.18 5.46 5.48
C VAL A 54 0.44 4.36 6.24
N GLY A 55 0.49 4.37 7.57
CA GLY A 55 -0.16 3.32 8.36
C GLY A 55 0.15 3.35 9.85
N LYS A 56 -0.42 2.39 10.59
CA LYS A 56 -0.08 2.21 12.00
C LYS A 56 1.32 1.61 12.14
N LEU A 57 2.12 2.20 13.01
CA LEU A 57 3.45 1.71 13.35
C LEU A 57 3.37 0.55 14.34
N LEU A 58 3.47 -0.66 13.80
CA LEU A 58 3.56 -1.93 14.52
C LEU A 58 4.66 -2.77 13.87
N TRP A 59 5.48 -3.43 14.68
CA TRP A 59 6.52 -4.34 14.22
C TRP A 59 5.97 -5.55 13.47
N SER A 60 4.74 -5.96 13.77
CA SER A 60 4.11 -7.13 13.15
C SER A 60 2.70 -6.83 12.64
N GLY A 61 2.40 -7.31 11.42
CA GLY A 61 1.02 -7.40 10.92
C GLY A 61 0.45 -6.15 10.25
N LYS A 62 1.26 -5.11 10.00
CA LYS A 62 0.83 -3.90 9.26
C LYS A 62 1.70 -3.53 8.06
N GLY A 63 2.76 -4.28 7.79
CA GLY A 63 3.56 -4.13 6.57
C GLY A 63 4.78 -3.23 6.73
N PHE A 64 4.99 -2.62 7.90
CA PHE A 64 6.24 -1.91 8.19
C PHE A 64 7.43 -2.88 8.20
N ASP A 65 7.25 -4.08 8.74
CA ASP A 65 8.18 -5.20 8.66
C ASP A 65 8.59 -5.56 7.22
N ARG A 66 7.62 -5.57 6.30
CA ARG A 66 7.87 -5.88 4.89
C ARG A 66 8.63 -4.76 4.20
N LEU A 67 8.33 -3.51 4.53
CA LEU A 67 9.04 -2.34 4.01
C LEU A 67 10.53 -2.38 4.42
N LEU A 68 10.82 -2.70 5.68
CA LEU A 68 12.20 -2.85 6.16
C LEU A 68 12.94 -3.97 5.44
N GLN A 69 12.28 -5.12 5.21
CA GLN A 69 12.86 -6.20 4.42
C GLN A 69 13.16 -5.79 2.96
N CYS A 70 12.28 -4.98 2.36
CA CYS A 70 12.53 -4.42 1.03
C CYS A 70 13.74 -3.47 1.04
N GLN A 71 13.88 -2.66 2.08
CA GLN A 71 15.00 -1.74 2.24
C GLN A 71 16.34 -2.49 2.38
N GLU A 72 16.37 -3.56 3.17
CA GLU A 72 17.57 -4.41 3.31
C GLU A 72 17.94 -5.08 1.98
N ARG A 73 16.95 -5.57 1.22
CA ARG A 73 17.22 -6.11 -0.13
C ARG A 73 17.76 -5.06 -1.08
N TYR A 74 17.21 -3.84 -1.03
CA TYR A 74 17.71 -2.73 -1.84
C TYR A 74 19.14 -2.36 -1.48
N ARG A 75 19.48 -2.29 -0.18
CA ARG A 75 20.84 -2.08 0.30
C ARG A 75 21.78 -3.18 -0.17
N ALA A 76 21.36 -4.45 -0.09
CA ALA A 76 22.19 -5.57 -0.54
C ALA A 76 22.55 -5.47 -2.05
N LEU A 77 21.68 -4.87 -2.86
CA LEU A 77 21.89 -4.71 -4.30
C LEU A 77 22.63 -3.43 -4.68
N THR A 78 22.40 -2.33 -3.97
CA THR A 78 22.90 -0.98 -4.36
C THR A 78 23.97 -0.42 -3.42
N GLY A 79 24.16 -1.05 -2.25
CA GLY A 79 25.00 -0.56 -1.17
C GLY A 79 24.38 0.57 -0.34
N ASN A 80 23.23 1.12 -0.75
CA ASN A 80 22.63 2.31 -0.14
C ASN A 80 21.24 2.02 0.43
N TYR A 81 20.84 2.77 1.46
CA TYR A 81 19.46 2.82 1.92
C TYR A 81 18.68 3.89 1.12
N PHE A 82 17.38 3.67 0.88
CA PHE A 82 16.49 4.71 0.35
C PHE A 82 15.79 5.48 1.48
N SER A 83 15.44 6.74 1.25
CA SER A 83 14.68 7.57 2.18
C SER A 83 13.21 7.15 2.22
N ILE A 84 12.62 7.14 3.41
CA ILE A 84 11.23 6.78 3.64
C ILE A 84 10.59 7.82 4.55
N ASP A 85 9.53 8.45 4.06
CA ASP A 85 8.69 9.30 4.88
C ASP A 85 7.57 8.48 5.52
N VAL A 86 7.58 8.42 6.84
CA VAL A 86 6.68 7.59 7.63
C VAL A 86 5.57 8.44 8.23
N PHE A 87 4.33 8.17 7.81
CA PHE A 87 3.13 8.84 8.28
C PHE A 87 2.22 7.89 9.04
N GLY A 88 1.83 8.31 10.23
CA GLY A 88 0.97 7.57 11.14
C GLY A 88 1.62 7.37 12.50
N GLY A 89 0.87 6.77 13.42
CA GLY A 89 1.34 6.49 14.76
C GLY A 89 0.91 5.10 15.21
N GLY A 90 1.37 4.69 16.37
CA GLY A 90 1.02 3.38 16.91
C GLY A 90 1.51 3.20 18.34
N PRO A 91 1.00 2.17 19.04
CA PRO A 91 1.45 1.87 20.40
C PRO A 91 2.94 1.50 20.48
N GLU A 92 3.56 1.11 19.36
CA GLU A 92 4.96 0.71 19.27
C GLU A 92 5.87 1.78 18.66
N GLU A 93 5.35 2.98 18.37
CA GLU A 93 6.10 4.05 17.71
C GLU A 93 7.39 4.43 18.45
N GLU A 94 7.33 4.55 19.78
CA GLU A 94 8.49 4.90 20.60
C GLU A 94 9.57 3.81 20.58
N LEU A 95 9.16 2.54 20.61
CA LEU A 95 10.06 1.39 20.53
C LEU A 95 10.74 1.31 19.16
N ILE A 96 10.00 1.60 18.11
CA ILE A 96 10.53 1.64 16.74
C ILE A 96 11.57 2.77 16.62
N LYS A 97 11.24 3.99 17.07
CA LYS A 97 12.16 5.14 17.03
C LYS A 97 13.42 4.91 17.86
N SER A 98 13.29 4.34 19.06
CA SER A 98 14.44 4.08 19.93
C SER A 98 15.39 3.06 19.31
N LYS A 99 14.85 2.00 18.69
CA LYS A 99 15.65 0.99 17.99
C LYS A 99 16.48 1.61 16.86
N PHE A 100 15.86 2.40 15.98
CA PHE A 100 16.58 3.06 14.88
C PHE A 100 17.61 4.08 15.35
N ARG A 101 17.38 4.74 16.49
CA ARG A 101 18.37 5.67 17.06
C ARG A 101 19.61 4.93 17.58
N ILE A 102 19.41 3.83 18.31
CA ILE A 102 20.51 2.99 18.81
C ILE A 102 21.36 2.48 17.65
N ASP A 103 20.71 1.95 16.61
CA ASP A 103 21.41 1.42 15.44
C ASP A 103 22.22 2.52 14.70
N ALA A 104 21.77 3.78 14.73
CA ALA A 104 22.51 4.91 14.16
C ALA A 104 23.73 5.32 15.00
N GLU A 105 23.61 5.27 16.33
CA GLU A 105 24.71 5.60 17.26
C GLU A 105 25.86 4.57 17.15
N GLU A 106 25.55 3.25 17.08
CA GLU A 106 26.54 2.17 16.96
C GLU A 106 27.39 2.28 15.66
N ASN A 107 26.78 2.71 14.55
CA ASN A 107 27.49 2.89 13.29
C ASN A 107 28.50 4.05 13.32
N ASN A 108 28.32 5.04 14.21
CA ASN A 108 29.23 6.19 14.33
C ASN A 108 30.47 5.90 15.20
N GLU A 109 30.40 4.93 16.11
CA GLU A 109 31.55 4.55 16.97
C GLU A 109 32.52 3.57 16.29
N SER A 110 32.15 3.00 15.15
CA SER A 110 32.99 2.05 14.39
C SER A 110 33.73 2.66 13.19
N SER A 111 33.72 3.99 13.02
CA SER A 111 34.40 4.71 11.93
C SER A 111 35.65 5.47 12.41
#